data_AF-A0A1V8U4R9-F1
#
_entry.id   AF-A0A1V8U4R9-F1
#
_cell.length_a   1.000
_cell.length_b   1.000
_cell.length_c   1.000
_cell.angle_alpha   90.00
_cell.angle_beta   90.00
_cell.angle_gamma   90.00
#
_symmetry.space_group_name_H-M   'P 1'
#
loop_
_entity.id
_entity.type
_entity.pdbx_description
1 polymer ?
#
loop_
_entity_poly.entity_id
_entity_poly.type
_entity_poly.pdbx_seq_one_letter_code
_entity_poly.pdbx_strand_id
1 'polypeptide(L)'
;MAPKQQARAAVLLQNVTFQTWFKSAESDILVVQGKCGSDVHATMSPLTHFTGLFATMLDRSQTAVPLTYVSGRHSIPDDALEGAEGMMRMLISQLLARFGDAIDLPDMNYEHIEATKAGDIRYLCELFRLIIIATVSSSTRPFAVVCLVDGLSLLETGARRSSLEYAFRPLQRLVNDASAIPGMLVLKVVLLYSHVSQYAWEWFPRSAILTLGDDAGGDGHGYNAARLAALSESAMQGALTPRGHTPMPYQ
;
A
#
# COMPACT_ATOMS: atom_id res chain seq x y z
N MET A 1 4.15 -20.53 15.91
CA MET A 1 4.06 -19.12 15.49
C MET A 1 4.30 -18.25 16.71
N ALA A 2 5.15 -17.21 16.65
CA ALA A 2 5.58 -16.50 17.85
C ALA A 2 4.55 -15.44 18.29
N PRO A 3 4.02 -15.48 19.54
CA PRO A 3 3.04 -14.51 20.06
C PRO A 3 3.43 -13.03 19.90
N LYS A 4 4.75 -12.75 19.90
CA LYS A 4 5.31 -11.40 19.72
C LYS A 4 5.02 -10.79 18.34
N GLN A 5 4.90 -11.60 17.29
CA GLN A 5 4.62 -11.10 15.93
C GLN A 5 3.17 -10.62 15.79
N GLN A 6 2.23 -11.35 16.41
CA GLN A 6 0.81 -10.98 16.47
C GLN A 6 0.57 -9.71 17.29
N ALA A 7 1.24 -9.59 18.45
CA ALA A 7 1.15 -8.40 19.29
C ALA A 7 1.57 -7.13 18.55
N ARG A 8 2.66 -7.18 17.76
CA ARG A 8 3.12 -6.02 16.97
C ARG A 8 2.15 -5.62 15.85
N ALA A 9 1.58 -6.58 15.13
CA ALA A 9 0.54 -6.30 14.15
C ALA A 9 -0.69 -5.64 14.80
N ALA A 10 -1.08 -6.10 16.00
CA ALA A 10 -2.17 -5.51 16.77
C ALA A 10 -1.85 -4.08 17.22
N VAL A 11 -0.61 -3.80 17.64
CA VAL A 11 -0.16 -2.45 18.03
C VAL A 11 -0.25 -1.47 16.85
N LEU A 12 0.19 -1.87 15.65
CA LEU A 12 0.06 -1.01 14.47
C LEU A 12 -1.41 -0.72 14.15
N LEU A 13 -2.27 -1.74 14.22
CA LEU A 13 -3.71 -1.57 14.00
C LEU A 13 -4.38 -0.69 15.05
N GLN A 14 -3.84 -0.60 16.26
CA GLN A 14 -4.36 0.29 17.32
C GLN A 14 -3.71 1.68 17.31
N ASN A 15 -2.67 1.90 16.50
CA ASN A 15 -1.94 3.14 16.47
C ASN A 15 -2.81 4.28 15.90
N VAL A 16 -2.85 5.42 16.60
CA VAL A 16 -3.69 6.57 16.22
C VAL A 16 -3.29 7.17 14.87
N THR A 17 -2.00 7.25 14.56
CA THR A 17 -1.49 7.76 13.27
C THR A 17 -1.93 6.85 12.13
N PHE A 18 -1.73 5.54 12.30
CA PHE A 18 -2.18 4.55 11.31
C PHE A 18 -3.70 4.61 11.11
N GLN A 19 -4.48 4.64 12.20
CA GLN A 19 -5.93 4.73 12.16
C GLN A 19 -6.42 6.02 11.49
N THR A 20 -5.76 7.15 11.77
CA THR A 20 -6.10 8.46 11.18
C THR A 20 -5.81 8.47 9.69
N TRP A 21 -4.62 8.01 9.29
CA TRP A 21 -4.24 7.87 7.90
C TRP A 21 -5.22 6.95 7.15
N PHE A 22 -5.54 5.79 7.72
CA PHE A 22 -6.39 4.80 7.07
C PHE A 22 -7.86 5.26 6.94
N LYS A 23 -8.41 5.89 7.98
CA LYS A 23 -9.79 6.41 8.00
C LYS A 23 -9.98 7.70 7.20
N SER A 24 -8.90 8.37 6.82
CA SER A 24 -8.98 9.59 6.02
C SER A 24 -9.59 9.30 4.64
N ALA A 25 -10.43 10.21 4.15
CA ALA A 25 -10.96 10.19 2.79
C ALA A 25 -9.89 10.54 1.72
N GLU A 26 -8.75 11.07 2.16
CA GLU A 26 -7.67 11.49 1.24
C GLU A 26 -6.83 10.30 0.79
N SER A 27 -6.40 10.30 -0.48
CA SER A 27 -5.37 9.36 -0.91
C SER A 27 -4.03 9.78 -0.30
N ASP A 28 -3.27 8.84 0.26
CA ASP A 28 -2.04 9.17 0.98
C ASP A 28 -1.08 7.97 1.12
N ILE A 29 0.19 8.24 1.37
CA ILE A 29 1.25 7.26 1.61
C ILE A 29 1.65 7.30 3.09
N LEU A 30 1.67 6.14 3.74
CA LEU A 30 2.21 5.97 5.08
C LEU A 30 3.42 5.03 5.06
N VAL A 31 4.54 5.51 5.59
CA VAL A 31 5.74 4.70 5.83
C VAL A 31 5.69 4.20 7.27
N VAL A 32 5.65 2.89 7.46
CA VAL A 32 5.72 2.27 8.79
C VAL A 32 7.06 1.59 8.94
N GLN A 33 7.79 1.95 9.99
CA GLN A 33 9.09 1.41 10.31
C GLN A 33 9.02 0.61 11.60
N GLY A 34 9.40 -0.66 11.53
CA GLY A 34 9.62 -1.48 12.71
C GLY A 34 10.99 -1.21 13.34
N LYS A 35 11.09 -1.42 14.64
CA LYS A 35 12.35 -1.77 15.30
C LYS A 35 12.36 -3.27 15.53
N CYS A 36 12.49 -4.06 14.47
CA CYS A 36 12.58 -5.51 14.64
C CYS A 36 13.99 -5.87 15.12
N GLY A 37 14.08 -6.44 16.32
CA GLY A 37 15.33 -6.88 16.91
C GLY A 37 15.92 -8.07 16.14
N SER A 38 17.21 -7.94 15.83
CA SER A 38 18.24 -8.96 15.60
C SER A 38 18.32 -9.77 14.30
N ASP A 39 17.53 -9.56 13.25
CA ASP A 39 17.92 -10.09 11.94
C ASP A 39 17.43 -9.23 10.76
N VAL A 40 18.33 -8.42 10.21
CA VAL A 40 18.10 -7.56 9.03
C VAL A 40 17.83 -8.38 7.77
N HIS A 41 18.19 -9.68 7.80
CA HIS A 41 18.04 -10.61 6.69
C HIS A 41 16.86 -11.58 6.87
N ALA A 42 16.08 -11.46 7.96
CA ALA A 42 14.89 -12.27 8.12
C ALA A 42 13.89 -11.98 6.99
N THR A 43 13.59 -12.99 6.19
CA THR A 43 12.67 -12.91 5.05
C THR A 43 11.22 -12.68 5.46
N MET A 44 10.88 -12.87 6.75
CA MET A 44 9.55 -12.63 7.29
C MET A 44 9.62 -11.83 8.58
N SER A 45 9.07 -10.62 8.56
CA SER A 45 9.01 -9.72 9.71
C SER A 45 7.64 -9.78 10.39
N PRO A 46 7.48 -9.25 11.62
CA PRO A 46 6.16 -9.01 12.21
C PRO A 46 5.22 -8.20 11.32
N LEU A 47 5.76 -7.32 10.46
CA LEU A 47 4.97 -6.53 9.50
C LEU A 47 4.48 -7.37 8.31
N THR A 48 5.15 -8.47 7.98
CA THR A 48 4.63 -9.46 7.03
C THR A 48 3.35 -10.11 7.54
N HIS A 49 3.29 -10.39 8.85
CA HIS A 49 2.05 -10.89 9.44
C HIS A 49 0.94 -9.83 9.42
N PHE A 50 1.26 -8.58 9.74
CA PHE A 50 0.32 -7.47 9.58
C PHE A 50 -0.21 -7.37 8.14
N THR A 51 0.67 -7.47 7.13
CA THR A 51 0.29 -7.40 5.72
C THR A 51 -0.76 -8.44 5.36
N GLY A 52 -0.54 -9.71 5.71
CA GLY A 52 -1.49 -10.79 5.44
C GLY A 52 -2.80 -10.62 6.20
N LEU A 53 -2.75 -10.26 7.48
CA LEU A 53 -3.94 -10.00 8.28
C LEU A 53 -4.76 -8.84 7.71
N PHE A 54 -4.11 -7.73 7.39
CA PHE A 54 -4.77 -6.51 6.93
C PHE A 54 -5.33 -6.66 5.52
N ALA A 55 -4.60 -7.31 4.60
CA ALA A 55 -5.13 -7.68 3.29
C ALA A 55 -6.40 -8.53 3.41
N THR A 56 -6.39 -9.53 4.29
CA THR A 56 -7.58 -10.38 4.54
C THR A 56 -8.76 -9.59 5.09
N MET A 57 -8.52 -8.56 5.91
CA MET A 57 -9.57 -7.69 6.44
C MET A 57 -10.17 -6.80 5.35
N LEU A 58 -9.32 -6.21 4.50
CA LEU A 58 -9.73 -5.34 3.40
C LEU A 58 -10.54 -6.11 2.35
N ASP A 59 -10.09 -7.31 1.98
CA ASP A 59 -10.80 -8.14 1.01
C ASP A 59 -12.22 -8.50 1.47
N ARG A 60 -12.40 -8.73 2.78
CA ARG A 60 -13.71 -9.01 3.39
C ARG A 60 -14.64 -7.81 3.42
N SER A 61 -14.12 -6.57 3.42
CA SER A 61 -14.98 -5.38 3.51
C SER A 61 -15.70 -5.07 2.20
N GLN A 62 -15.31 -5.70 1.08
CA GLN A 62 -15.83 -5.50 -0.29
C GLN A 62 -15.76 -4.06 -0.83
N THR A 63 -15.29 -3.11 -0.02
CA THR A 63 -15.15 -1.69 -0.31
C THR A 63 -13.71 -1.29 -0.59
N ALA A 64 -12.77 -2.21 -0.37
CA ALA A 64 -11.35 -2.03 -0.61
C ALA A 64 -10.77 -3.19 -1.43
N VAL A 65 -9.79 -2.86 -2.26
CA VAL A 65 -9.02 -3.81 -3.07
C VAL A 65 -7.61 -3.82 -2.50
N PRO A 66 -7.25 -4.83 -1.69
CA PRO A 66 -5.88 -4.96 -1.20
C PRO A 66 -4.98 -5.43 -2.35
N LEU A 67 -3.88 -4.71 -2.58
CA LEU A 67 -2.80 -5.13 -3.45
C LEU A 67 -1.58 -5.36 -2.58
N THR A 68 -0.96 -6.53 -2.66
CA THR A 68 0.14 -6.89 -1.76
C THR A 68 1.42 -7.19 -2.52
N TYR A 69 2.55 -6.73 -1.99
CA TYR A 69 3.87 -7.16 -2.41
C TYR A 69 4.71 -7.45 -1.18
N VAL A 70 5.33 -8.62 -1.11
CA VAL A 70 6.17 -9.04 0.01
C VAL A 70 7.56 -9.34 -0.53
N SER A 71 8.47 -8.38 -0.38
CA SER A 71 9.84 -8.43 -0.92
C SER A 71 10.61 -9.68 -0.46
N GLY A 72 10.40 -10.13 0.79
CA GLY A 72 11.05 -11.33 1.32
C GLY A 72 10.75 -12.62 0.55
N ARG A 73 9.63 -12.68 -0.20
CA ARG A 73 9.29 -13.81 -1.08
C ARG A 73 10.05 -13.81 -2.40
N HIS A 74 10.71 -12.70 -2.72
CA HIS A 74 11.41 -12.45 -3.98
C HIS A 74 12.90 -12.17 -3.76
N SER A 75 13.51 -12.99 -2.90
CA SER A 75 14.90 -12.86 -2.44
C SER A 75 15.85 -13.89 -3.06
N ILE A 76 15.36 -14.70 -4.00
CA ILE A 76 16.14 -15.71 -4.72
C ILE A 76 16.88 -15.02 -5.87
N PRO A 77 18.15 -15.36 -6.14
CA PRO A 77 18.85 -14.85 -7.32
C PRO A 77 18.06 -15.09 -8.61
N ASP A 78 18.05 -14.10 -9.50
CA ASP A 78 17.36 -14.13 -10.79
C ASP A 78 15.82 -14.25 -10.69
N ASP A 79 15.21 -13.90 -9.54
CA ASP A 79 13.76 -13.78 -9.43
C ASP A 79 13.28 -12.58 -10.28
N ALA A 80 12.46 -12.88 -11.29
CA ALA A 80 11.85 -11.88 -12.17
C ALA A 80 10.93 -10.88 -11.44
N LEU A 81 10.56 -11.17 -10.19
CA LEU A 81 9.75 -10.35 -9.32
C LEU A 81 10.55 -9.69 -8.19
N GLU A 82 11.89 -9.73 -8.25
CA GLU A 82 12.74 -8.93 -7.37
C GLU A 82 12.63 -7.42 -7.71
N GLY A 83 12.90 -6.57 -6.72
CA GLY A 83 13.08 -5.14 -6.95
C GLY A 83 11.79 -4.34 -7.09
N ALA A 84 11.92 -3.12 -7.58
CA ALA A 84 10.79 -2.20 -7.76
C ALA A 84 9.97 -2.58 -9.00
N GLU A 85 10.63 -3.13 -10.02
CA GLU A 85 10.04 -3.65 -11.24
C GLU A 85 9.13 -4.84 -10.92
N GLY A 86 9.63 -5.80 -10.14
CA GLY A 86 8.85 -6.92 -9.64
C GLY A 86 7.69 -6.52 -8.75
N MET A 87 7.90 -5.54 -7.86
CA MET A 87 6.83 -4.92 -7.07
C MET A 87 5.72 -4.38 -7.97
N MET A 88 6.04 -3.55 -8.96
CA MET A 88 5.03 -2.97 -9.85
C MET A 88 4.33 -4.05 -10.68
N ARG A 89 5.05 -5.03 -11.22
CA ARG A 89 4.46 -6.17 -11.95
C ARG A 89 3.45 -6.93 -11.08
N MET A 90 3.79 -7.19 -9.82
CA MET A 90 2.92 -7.88 -8.88
C MET A 90 1.65 -7.07 -8.57
N LEU A 91 1.76 -5.77 -8.32
CA LEU A 91 0.61 -4.90 -8.07
C LEU A 91 -0.29 -4.78 -9.33
N ILE A 92 0.29 -4.64 -10.51
CA ILE A 92 -0.43 -4.62 -11.80
C ILE A 92 -1.18 -5.95 -12.01
N SER A 93 -0.53 -7.08 -11.78
CA SER A 93 -1.15 -8.40 -11.97
C SER A 93 -2.39 -8.59 -11.09
N GLN A 94 -2.36 -8.09 -9.84
CA GLN A 94 -3.49 -8.16 -8.93
C GLN A 94 -4.63 -7.23 -9.36
N LEU A 95 -4.34 -6.04 -9.88
CA LEU A 95 -5.37 -5.17 -10.46
C LEU A 95 -6.03 -5.80 -11.69
N LEU A 96 -5.22 -6.33 -12.61
CA LEU A 96 -5.74 -7.01 -13.81
C LEU A 96 -6.55 -8.25 -13.46
N ALA A 97 -6.13 -9.04 -12.46
CA ALA A 97 -6.91 -10.18 -11.98
C ALA A 97 -8.27 -9.75 -11.40
N ARG A 98 -8.38 -8.51 -10.87
CA ARG A 98 -9.60 -8.00 -10.26
C ARG A 98 -10.53 -7.30 -11.24
N PHE A 99 -9.97 -6.59 -12.21
CA PHE A 99 -10.69 -5.63 -13.07
C PHE A 99 -10.43 -5.83 -14.57
N GLY A 100 -9.58 -6.77 -14.96
CA GLY A 100 -9.04 -6.89 -16.33
C GLY A 100 -10.11 -6.99 -17.41
N ASP A 101 -11.22 -7.69 -17.14
CA ASP A 101 -12.33 -7.83 -18.09
C ASP A 101 -13.10 -6.52 -18.35
N ALA A 102 -12.97 -5.53 -17.45
CA ALA A 102 -13.67 -4.25 -17.50
C ALA A 102 -12.77 -3.08 -17.92
N ILE A 103 -11.48 -3.33 -18.17
CA ILE A 103 -10.49 -2.29 -18.47
C ILE A 103 -10.21 -2.29 -19.97
N ASP A 104 -10.41 -1.14 -20.60
CA ASP A 104 -9.88 -0.82 -21.92
C ASP A 104 -8.70 0.17 -21.76
N LEU A 105 -7.61 -0.08 -22.48
CA LEU A 105 -6.37 0.73 -22.44
C LEU A 105 -6.04 1.23 -23.85
N PRO A 106 -6.86 2.13 -24.43
CA PRO A 106 -6.73 2.55 -25.83
C PRO A 106 -5.41 3.28 -26.12
N ASP A 107 -4.79 3.88 -25.09
CA ASP A 107 -3.53 4.62 -25.21
C ASP A 107 -2.28 3.71 -25.19
N MET A 108 -2.44 2.39 -25.07
CA MET A 108 -1.31 1.45 -25.13
C MET A 108 -0.84 1.22 -26.57
N ASN A 109 0.25 1.89 -26.93
CA ASN A 109 0.95 1.64 -28.19
C ASN A 109 1.97 0.49 -28.09
N TYR A 110 2.53 0.08 -29.23
CA TYR A 110 3.52 -1.00 -29.31
C TYR A 110 4.75 -0.74 -28.43
N GLU A 111 5.23 0.50 -28.38
CA GLU A 111 6.38 0.89 -27.55
C GLU A 111 6.10 0.67 -26.06
N HIS A 112 4.92 1.06 -25.57
CA HIS A 112 4.51 0.83 -24.18
C HIS A 112 4.49 -0.67 -23.87
N ILE A 113 3.91 -1.48 -24.75
CA ILE A 113 3.83 -2.94 -24.57
C ILE A 113 5.24 -3.54 -24.46
N GLU A 114 6.14 -3.20 -25.37
CA GLU A 114 7.51 -3.74 -25.36
C GLU A 114 8.32 -3.25 -24.16
N ALA A 115 8.19 -1.98 -23.78
CA ALA A 115 8.86 -1.43 -22.60
C ALA A 115 8.35 -2.08 -21.29
N THR A 116 7.04 -2.29 -21.16
CA THR A 116 6.44 -3.03 -20.04
C THR A 116 6.92 -4.49 -19.99
N LYS A 117 7.01 -5.16 -21.15
CA LYS A 117 7.56 -6.52 -21.22
C LYS A 117 9.02 -6.55 -20.78
N ALA A 118 9.82 -5.60 -21.26
CA ALA A 118 11.23 -5.43 -20.88
C ALA A 118 11.43 -5.05 -19.39
N GLY A 119 10.38 -4.58 -18.72
CA GLY A 119 10.42 -4.25 -17.30
C GLY A 119 10.89 -2.84 -16.99
N ASP A 120 10.78 -1.91 -17.94
CA ASP A 120 11.07 -0.51 -17.66
C ASP A 120 10.11 0.00 -16.57
N ILE A 121 10.68 0.37 -15.42
CA ILE A 121 9.92 0.80 -14.24
C ILE A 121 8.99 1.97 -14.52
N ARG A 122 9.35 2.88 -15.44
CA ARG A 122 8.54 4.05 -15.77
C ARG A 122 7.26 3.63 -16.48
N TYR A 123 7.36 2.70 -17.43
CA TYR A 123 6.22 2.16 -18.16
C TYR A 123 5.37 1.24 -17.27
N LEU A 124 5.97 0.51 -16.32
CA LEU A 124 5.23 -0.23 -15.31
C LEU A 124 4.42 0.70 -14.41
N CYS A 125 5.01 1.80 -13.93
CA CYS A 125 4.30 2.80 -13.15
C CYS A 125 3.17 3.47 -13.93
N GLU A 126 3.39 3.83 -15.20
CA GLU A 126 2.33 4.41 -16.03
C GLU A 126 1.23 3.41 -16.33
N LEU A 127 1.55 2.14 -16.62
CA LEU A 127 0.54 1.10 -16.80
C LEU A 127 -0.33 0.93 -15.56
N PHE A 128 0.28 0.90 -14.37
CA PHE A 128 -0.46 0.83 -13.11
C PHE A 128 -1.42 2.02 -12.94
N ARG A 129 -0.96 3.23 -13.27
CA ARG A 129 -1.78 4.45 -13.26
C ARG A 129 -2.94 4.38 -14.26
N LEU A 130 -2.68 3.98 -15.50
CA LEU A 130 -3.70 3.86 -16.56
C LEU A 130 -4.78 2.86 -16.17
N ILE A 131 -4.41 1.71 -15.61
CA ILE A 131 -5.34 0.70 -15.12
C ILE A 131 -6.25 1.28 -14.02
N ILE A 132 -5.69 2.02 -13.06
CA ILE A 132 -6.49 2.65 -11.99
C ILE A 132 -7.48 3.65 -12.58
N ILE A 133 -7.03 4.54 -13.47
CA ILE A 133 -7.91 5.55 -14.09
C ILE A 133 -9.02 4.89 -14.89
N ALA A 134 -8.70 3.89 -15.72
CA ALA A 134 -9.69 3.14 -16.49
C ALA A 134 -10.72 2.48 -15.58
N THR A 135 -10.27 1.87 -14.47
CA THR A 135 -11.15 1.25 -13.47
C THR A 135 -12.09 2.28 -12.82
N VAL A 136 -11.59 3.48 -12.52
CA VAL A 136 -12.43 4.56 -11.98
C VAL A 136 -13.46 5.00 -13.01
N SER A 137 -13.07 5.17 -14.27
CA SER A 137 -13.98 5.60 -15.35
C SER A 137 -15.07 4.57 -15.65
N SER A 138 -14.79 3.28 -15.48
CA SER A 138 -15.77 2.20 -15.70
C SER A 138 -16.61 1.88 -14.45
N SER A 139 -16.22 2.36 -13.26
CA SER A 139 -16.92 2.06 -12.02
C SER A 139 -18.13 2.96 -11.80
N THR A 140 -19.22 2.36 -11.30
CA THR A 140 -20.44 3.08 -10.88
C THR A 140 -20.49 3.35 -9.39
N ARG A 141 -19.49 2.87 -8.62
CA ARG A 141 -19.43 3.00 -7.17
C ARG A 141 -18.04 3.44 -6.71
N PRO A 142 -17.96 4.22 -5.62
CA PRO A 142 -16.69 4.53 -4.99
C PRO A 142 -16.01 3.25 -4.50
N PHE A 143 -14.69 3.19 -4.64
CA PHE A 143 -13.90 2.10 -4.10
C PHE A 143 -12.53 2.61 -3.66
N ALA A 144 -11.86 1.80 -2.85
CA ALA A 144 -10.50 2.07 -2.45
C ALA A 144 -9.54 1.01 -2.96
N VAL A 145 -8.33 1.45 -3.29
CA VAL A 145 -7.20 0.57 -3.56
C VAL A 145 -6.20 0.76 -2.43
N VAL A 146 -5.78 -0.33 -1.80
CA VAL A 146 -4.85 -0.29 -0.68
C VAL A 146 -3.62 -1.13 -1.02
N CYS A 147 -2.53 -0.45 -1.37
CA CYS A 147 -1.25 -1.09 -1.65
C CYS A 147 -0.49 -1.34 -0.34
N LEU A 148 -0.21 -2.60 -0.04
CA LEU A 148 0.60 -3.06 1.08
C LEU A 148 1.96 -3.54 0.54
N VAL A 149 3.01 -2.75 0.73
CA VAL A 149 4.36 -3.08 0.26
C VAL A 149 5.23 -3.42 1.46
N ASP A 150 5.59 -4.69 1.59
CA ASP A 150 6.33 -5.23 2.72
C ASP A 150 7.77 -5.62 2.40
N GLY A 151 8.64 -5.47 3.39
CA GLY A 151 10.05 -5.82 3.31
C GLY A 151 10.89 -4.82 2.53
N LEU A 152 10.52 -3.53 2.54
CA LEU A 152 11.26 -2.51 1.79
C LEU A 152 12.71 -2.34 2.21
N SER A 153 13.06 -2.70 3.45
CA SER A 153 14.45 -2.72 3.92
C SER A 153 15.36 -3.59 3.02
N LEU A 154 14.82 -4.61 2.36
CA LEU A 154 15.56 -5.45 1.42
C LEU A 154 15.81 -4.75 0.07
N LEU A 155 14.90 -3.85 -0.32
CA LEU A 155 14.96 -3.11 -1.59
C LEU A 155 15.86 -1.86 -1.51
N GLU A 156 16.15 -1.36 -0.31
CA GLU A 156 17.00 -0.16 -0.11
C GLU A 156 18.51 -0.42 -0.21
N THR A 157 18.93 -1.60 -0.66
CA THR A 157 20.35 -2.01 -0.65
C THR A 157 20.94 -2.05 -2.06
N GLY A 158 22.14 -1.48 -2.21
CA GLY A 158 22.92 -1.53 -3.46
C GLY A 158 22.20 -0.91 -4.66
N ALA A 159 22.30 -1.58 -5.82
CA ALA A 159 21.70 -1.13 -7.08
C ALA A 159 20.16 -1.07 -7.06
N ARG A 160 19.50 -1.76 -6.11
CA ARG A 160 18.04 -1.79 -5.99
C ARG A 160 17.44 -0.45 -5.55
N ARG A 161 18.23 0.40 -4.87
CA ARG A 161 17.79 1.70 -4.35
C ARG A 161 17.37 2.66 -5.46
N SER A 162 18.11 2.74 -6.56
CA SER A 162 17.79 3.68 -7.65
C SER A 162 16.45 3.35 -8.29
N SER A 163 16.19 2.07 -8.59
CA SER A 163 14.90 1.63 -9.10
C SER A 163 13.75 1.91 -8.12
N LEU A 164 14.00 1.79 -6.82
CA LEU A 164 13.00 2.09 -5.79
C LEU A 164 12.63 3.58 -5.75
N GLU A 165 13.60 4.48 -5.87
CA GLU A 165 13.33 5.93 -6.01
C GLU A 165 12.49 6.21 -7.27
N TYR A 166 12.81 5.55 -8.39
CA TYR A 166 12.05 5.68 -9.63
C TYR A 166 10.62 5.16 -9.52
N ALA A 167 10.32 4.24 -8.60
CA ALA A 167 8.95 3.77 -8.35
C ALA A 167 8.18 4.65 -7.36
N PHE A 168 8.85 5.21 -6.35
CA PHE A 168 8.18 6.04 -5.34
C PHE A 168 7.69 7.38 -5.89
N ARG A 169 8.45 8.05 -6.78
CA ARG A 169 8.00 9.32 -7.37
C ARG A 169 6.71 9.16 -8.18
N PRO A 170 6.55 8.17 -9.08
CA PRO A 170 5.28 7.89 -9.73
C PRO A 170 4.16 7.49 -8.77
N LEU A 171 4.44 6.67 -7.76
CA LEU A 171 3.42 6.31 -6.74
C LEU A 171 2.91 7.55 -5.98
N GLN A 172 3.80 8.48 -5.64
CA GLN A 172 3.42 9.77 -5.04
C GLN A 172 2.54 10.60 -5.97
N ARG A 173 2.92 10.71 -7.25
CA ARG A 173 2.09 11.41 -8.25
C ARG A 173 0.72 10.76 -8.39
N LEU A 174 0.67 9.44 -8.46
CA LEU A 174 -0.58 8.70 -8.57
C LEU A 174 -1.49 8.90 -7.35
N VAL A 175 -0.92 8.96 -6.15
CA VAL A 175 -1.68 9.30 -4.93
C VAL A 175 -2.25 10.71 -5.03
N ASN A 176 -1.47 11.67 -5.52
CA ASN A 176 -1.96 13.04 -5.73
C ASN A 176 -3.05 13.11 -6.82
N ASP A 177 -2.88 12.38 -7.92
CA ASP A 177 -3.87 12.26 -9.00
C ASP A 177 -5.18 11.65 -8.47
N ALA A 178 -5.08 10.62 -7.63
CA ALA A 178 -6.24 10.00 -7.00
C ALA A 178 -6.98 10.96 -6.07
N SER A 179 -6.26 11.81 -5.31
CA SER A 179 -6.87 12.87 -4.50
C SER A 179 -7.58 13.94 -5.35
N ALA A 180 -7.24 14.08 -6.63
CA ALA A 180 -7.95 14.97 -7.56
C ALA A 180 -9.28 14.39 -8.09
N ILE A 181 -9.61 13.13 -7.76
CA ILE A 181 -10.88 12.47 -8.11
C ILE A 181 -11.69 12.20 -6.83
N PRO A 182 -12.11 13.25 -6.10
CA PRO A 182 -12.71 13.09 -4.77
C PRO A 182 -14.02 12.30 -4.82
N GLY A 183 -14.17 11.36 -3.89
CA GLY A 183 -15.39 10.60 -3.69
C GLY A 183 -15.57 9.40 -4.62
N MET A 184 -14.68 9.15 -5.58
CA MET A 184 -14.71 7.94 -6.43
C MET A 184 -13.58 6.96 -6.14
N LEU A 185 -12.38 7.47 -5.89
CA LEU A 185 -11.21 6.66 -5.60
C LEU A 185 -10.53 7.15 -4.32
N VAL A 186 -10.18 6.20 -3.46
CA VAL A 186 -9.21 6.44 -2.37
C VAL A 186 -8.05 5.48 -2.56
N LEU A 187 -6.87 6.01 -2.89
CA LEU A 187 -5.64 5.24 -3.00
C LEU A 187 -4.82 5.38 -1.71
N LYS A 188 -4.66 4.27 -1.00
CA LYS A 188 -3.81 4.17 0.19
C LYS A 188 -2.59 3.36 -0.14
N VAL A 189 -1.40 3.87 0.18
CA VAL A 189 -0.16 3.09 0.06
C VAL A 189 0.49 3.00 1.44
N VAL A 190 0.71 1.80 1.95
CA VAL A 190 1.52 1.59 3.15
C VAL A 190 2.82 0.88 2.78
N LEU A 191 3.92 1.52 3.17
CA LEU A 191 5.29 1.09 2.92
C LEU A 191 5.87 0.56 4.24
N LEU A 192 6.08 -0.74 4.33
CA LEU A 192 6.46 -1.42 5.55
C LEU A 192 7.95 -1.77 5.53
N TYR A 193 8.68 -1.19 6.47
CA TYR A 193 10.09 -1.48 6.72
C TYR A 193 10.26 -2.31 7.97
N SER A 194 10.97 -3.43 7.89
CA SER A 194 11.31 -4.26 9.06
C SER A 194 12.16 -3.50 10.08
N HIS A 195 12.94 -2.52 9.61
CA HIS A 195 13.85 -1.67 10.40
C HIS A 195 13.61 -0.19 10.11
N VAL A 196 14.23 0.69 10.91
CA VAL A 196 14.27 2.12 10.59
C VAL A 196 15.07 2.31 9.30
N SER A 197 14.41 2.81 8.25
CA SER A 197 15.08 3.12 6.99
C SER A 197 16.02 4.31 7.17
N GLN A 198 17.19 4.22 6.54
CA GLN A 198 18.17 5.31 6.50
C GLN A 198 17.83 6.37 5.46
N TYR A 199 16.90 6.09 4.54
CA TYR A 199 16.64 6.89 3.34
C TYR A 199 15.19 7.36 3.20
N ALA A 200 14.24 6.82 3.97
CA ALA A 200 12.82 7.14 3.85
C ALA A 200 12.53 8.65 3.99
N TRP A 201 13.32 9.38 4.79
CA TRP A 201 13.19 10.83 4.96
C TRP A 201 13.67 11.64 3.74
N GLU A 202 14.44 11.03 2.83
CA GLU A 202 14.83 11.66 1.55
C GLU A 202 13.67 11.65 0.55
N TRP A 203 12.77 10.66 0.66
CA TRP A 203 11.66 10.48 -0.28
C TRP A 203 10.31 10.91 0.27
N PHE A 204 10.11 10.86 1.58
CA PHE A 204 8.82 11.12 2.23
C PHE A 204 8.93 12.19 3.32
N PRO A 205 7.89 13.03 3.50
CA PRO A 205 7.87 13.99 4.59
C PRO A 205 7.82 13.26 5.93
N ARG A 206 8.39 13.87 6.98
CA ARG A 206 8.41 13.28 8.33
C ARG A 206 7.02 12.94 8.87
N SER A 207 5.99 13.70 8.47
CA SER A 207 4.60 13.45 8.84
C SER A 207 4.04 12.13 8.29
N ALA A 208 4.61 11.61 7.20
CA ALA A 208 4.23 10.33 6.59
C ALA A 208 4.98 9.13 7.21
N ILE A 209 5.90 9.35 8.16
CA ILE A 209 6.72 8.29 8.75
C ILE A 209 6.24 7.96 10.16
N LEU A 210 5.80 6.73 10.36
CA LEU A 210 5.43 6.14 11.64
C LEU A 210 6.47 5.11 12.07
N THR A 211 7.20 5.40 13.14
CA THR A 211 8.14 4.44 13.74
C THR A 211 7.49 3.72 14.92
N LEU A 212 7.42 2.39 14.87
CA LEU A 212 6.94 1.56 15.96
C LEU A 212 8.03 1.39 17.03
N GLY A 213 7.68 1.61 18.29
CA GLY A 213 8.58 1.41 19.43
C GLY A 213 8.89 -0.07 19.73
N ASP A 214 9.94 -0.31 20.50
CA ASP A 214 10.33 -1.67 20.94
C ASP A 214 9.34 -2.27 21.94
N ASP A 215 8.67 -1.42 22.72
CA ASP A 215 7.71 -1.77 23.78
C ASP A 215 6.34 -2.22 23.26
N ALA A 216 6.21 -2.54 21.98
CA ALA A 216 5.00 -3.08 21.36
C ALA A 216 4.64 -4.52 21.82
N GLY A 217 5.03 -4.90 23.04
CA GLY A 217 4.51 -6.04 23.78
C GLY A 217 3.28 -5.60 24.57
N GLY A 218 2.15 -5.42 23.88
CA GLY A 218 0.87 -5.20 24.56
C GLY A 218 0.43 -6.45 25.34
N ASP A 219 -0.26 -6.23 26.46
CA ASP A 219 -0.73 -7.22 27.45
C ASP A 219 -1.73 -8.24 26.91
N GLY A 220 -1.34 -9.08 25.94
CA GLY A 220 -2.05 -10.33 25.57
C GLY A 220 -3.55 -10.22 25.26
N HIS A 221 -4.11 -9.02 25.11
CA HIS A 221 -5.52 -8.82 24.82
C HIS A 221 -5.74 -9.26 23.37
N GLY A 222 -6.35 -10.44 23.27
CA GLY A 222 -6.48 -11.21 22.05
C GLY A 222 -6.98 -10.40 20.87
N TYR A 223 -6.34 -10.64 19.74
CA TYR A 223 -6.74 -10.20 18.42
C TYR A 223 -8.20 -10.62 18.13
N ASN A 224 -9.08 -9.66 17.82
CA ASN A 224 -10.47 -9.92 17.40
C ASN A 224 -10.66 -9.48 15.94
N ALA A 225 -10.58 -10.46 15.03
CA ALA A 225 -10.72 -10.25 13.59
C ALA A 225 -12.07 -9.61 13.19
N ALA A 226 -13.15 -9.91 13.91
CA ALA A 226 -14.48 -9.38 13.60
C ALA A 226 -14.59 -7.89 13.94
N ARG A 227 -14.02 -7.45 15.07
CA ARG A 227 -13.98 -6.04 15.46
C ARG A 227 -13.16 -5.20 14.48
N LEU A 228 -12.11 -5.78 13.93
CA LEU A 228 -11.24 -5.15 12.95
C LEU A 228 -11.87 -5.07 11.55
N ALA A 229 -12.57 -6.13 11.10
CA ALA A 229 -13.34 -6.09 9.86
C ALA A 229 -14.43 -5.01 9.90
N ALA A 230 -15.13 -4.88 11.03
CA ALA A 230 -16.11 -3.81 11.24
C ALA A 230 -15.44 -2.41 11.26
N LEU A 231 -14.25 -2.29 11.84
CA LEU A 231 -13.48 -1.05 11.80
C LEU A 231 -13.01 -0.70 10.38
N SER A 232 -12.57 -1.68 9.59
CA SER A 232 -12.16 -1.45 8.20
C SER A 232 -13.34 -1.08 7.33
N GLU A 233 -14.47 -1.78 7.45
CA GLU A 233 -15.67 -1.45 6.70
C GLU A 233 -16.17 -0.04 7.05
N SER A 234 -16.29 0.29 8.34
CA SER A 234 -16.68 1.64 8.77
C SER A 234 -15.67 2.72 8.36
N ALA A 235 -14.37 2.44 8.43
CA ALA A 235 -13.32 3.36 7.98
C ALA A 235 -13.40 3.64 6.48
N MET A 236 -13.52 2.59 5.67
CA MET A 236 -13.56 2.70 4.22
C MET A 236 -14.87 3.32 3.76
N GLN A 237 -15.99 2.99 4.40
CA GLN A 237 -17.27 3.62 4.10
C GLN A 237 -17.26 5.11 4.46
N GLY A 238 -16.68 5.49 5.61
CA GLY A 238 -16.50 6.90 5.99
C GLY A 238 -15.55 7.66 5.06
N ALA A 239 -14.48 7.01 4.59
CA ALA A 239 -13.54 7.58 3.62
C ALA A 239 -14.17 7.78 2.23
N LEU A 240 -15.08 6.89 1.83
CA LEU A 240 -15.75 6.92 0.52
C LEU A 240 -17.06 7.72 0.50
N THR A 241 -17.60 8.13 1.67
CA THR A 241 -18.75 9.03 1.71
C THR A 241 -18.35 10.48 1.39
N PRO A 242 -18.98 11.14 0.39
CA PRO A 242 -18.72 12.55 0.09
C PRO A 242 -19.02 13.40 1.32
N ARG A 243 -18.07 14.24 1.74
CA ARG A 243 -18.37 15.29 2.72
C ARG A 243 -19.34 16.27 2.07
N GLY A 244 -20.60 16.27 2.54
CA GLY A 244 -21.58 17.25 2.12
C GLY A 244 -21.01 18.65 2.30
N HIS A 245 -21.07 19.48 1.25
CA HIS A 245 -20.88 20.91 1.37
C HIS A 245 -21.84 21.41 2.45
N THR A 246 -21.33 21.75 3.63
CA THR A 246 -22.05 22.61 4.57
C THR A 246 -22.20 23.96 3.88
N PRO A 247 -23.41 24.41 3.50
CA PRO A 247 -23.59 25.75 2.99
C PRO A 247 -23.14 26.72 4.08
N MET A 248 -22.22 27.62 3.74
CA MET A 248 -21.82 28.71 4.62
C MET A 248 -23.09 29.50 4.98
N PRO A 249 -23.37 29.75 6.26
CA PRO A 249 -24.45 30.66 6.62
C PRO A 249 -24.08 32.05 6.08
N TYR A 250 -24.90 32.57 5.19
CA TYR A 250 -24.87 33.98 4.81
C TYR A 250 -25.00 34.81 6.10
N GLN A 251 -23.98 35.60 6.40
CA GLN A 251 -24.06 36.73 7.33
C GLN A 251 -24.49 37.97 6.58
#